data_AF-A0A972BRG2-F1
#
_entry.id   AF-A0A972BRG2-F1
#
_cell.length_a   1.000
_cell.length_b   1.000
_cell.length_c   1.000
_cell.angle_alpha   90.00
_cell.angle_beta   90.00
_cell.angle_gamma   90.00
#
_symmetry.space_group_name_H-M   'P 1'
#
loop_
_entity.id
_entity.type
_entity.pdbx_description
1 polymer ?
#
loop_
_entity_poly.entity_id
_entity_poly.type
_entity_poly.pdbx_seq_one_letter_code
_entity_poly.pdbx_strand_id
1 'polypeptide(L)'
;MLSTNEAQQLLDIANVGCTKGYILEARAIYEALVTLNPVQISACIGLAFSHIVSNEFAEGERVLREKVLATHPHDEEAGIMLGLCQILAGNKAVAQEILEPLAQAKGNRAELARTLLEQARE
;
A
#
# COMPACT_ATOMS: atom_id res chain seq x y z
N MET A 1 -22.93 -13.46 -4.82
CA MET A 1 -21.86 -12.84 -3.99
C MET A 1 -20.69 -13.79 -4.01
N LEU A 2 -19.46 -13.29 -4.06
CA LEU A 2 -18.28 -14.12 -3.89
C LEU A 2 -18.20 -14.62 -2.45
N SER A 3 -17.77 -15.86 -2.27
CA SER A 3 -17.37 -16.38 -0.97
C SER A 3 -16.06 -15.73 -0.50
N THR A 4 -15.79 -15.79 0.81
CA THR A 4 -14.52 -15.31 1.38
C THR A 4 -13.31 -15.98 0.73
N ASN A 5 -13.43 -17.26 0.37
CA ASN A 5 -12.35 -18.01 -0.28
C ASN A 5 -12.11 -17.51 -1.71
N GLU A 6 -13.16 -17.29 -2.50
CA GLU A 6 -13.04 -16.76 -3.86
C GLU A 6 -12.46 -15.33 -3.85
N ALA A 7 -12.87 -14.49 -2.90
CA ALA A 7 -12.30 -13.15 -2.72
C ALA A 7 -10.81 -13.19 -2.37
N GLN A 8 -10.40 -14.14 -1.51
CA GLN A 8 -8.99 -14.34 -1.18
C GLN A 8 -8.18 -14.84 -2.38
N GLN A 9 -8.71 -15.78 -3.17
CA GLN A 9 -8.04 -16.27 -4.37
C GLN A 9 -7.84 -15.16 -5.41
N LEU A 10 -8.84 -14.28 -5.58
CA LEU A 10 -8.69 -13.11 -6.44
C LEU A 10 -7.62 -12.14 -5.93
N LEU A 11 -7.55 -11.92 -4.61
CA LEU A 11 -6.51 -11.10 -4.01
C LEU A 11 -5.12 -11.68 -4.28
N ASP A 12 -4.96 -13.00 -4.14
CA ASP A 12 -3.69 -13.68 -4.40
C ASP A 12 -3.29 -13.57 -5.89
N ILE A 13 -4.25 -13.75 -6.82
CA ILE A 13 -4.02 -13.55 -8.26
C ILE A 13 -3.59 -12.12 -8.56
N ALA A 14 -4.27 -11.12 -7.98
CA ALA A 14 -3.92 -9.71 -8.17
C ALA A 14 -2.51 -9.41 -7.65
N ASN A 15 -2.15 -9.93 -6.47
CA ASN A 15 -0.82 -9.80 -5.89
C ASN A 15 0.26 -10.39 -6.81
N VAL A 16 0.04 -11.61 -7.32
CA VAL A 16 0.96 -12.20 -8.31
C VAL A 16 1.01 -11.36 -9.58
N GLY A 17 -0.12 -10.88 -10.09
CA GLY A 17 -0.21 -10.01 -11.25
C GLY A 17 0.68 -8.77 -11.11
N CYS A 18 0.57 -8.06 -9.99
CA CYS A 18 1.41 -6.92 -9.67
C CYS A 18 2.91 -7.28 -9.68
N THR A 19 3.31 -8.38 -9.04
CA THR A 19 4.74 -8.80 -9.03
C THR A 19 5.27 -9.20 -10.41
N LYS A 20 4.39 -9.52 -11.37
CA LYS A 20 4.75 -9.89 -12.74
C LYS A 20 4.60 -8.75 -13.75
N GLY A 21 4.21 -7.55 -13.29
CA GLY A 21 4.03 -6.38 -14.15
C GLY A 21 2.66 -6.27 -14.82
N TYR A 22 1.71 -7.15 -14.50
CA TYR A 22 0.30 -7.06 -14.95
C TYR A 22 -0.47 -6.06 -14.07
N ILE A 23 0.00 -4.81 -14.06
CA ILE A 23 -0.45 -3.80 -13.10
C ILE A 23 -1.91 -3.42 -13.32
N LEU A 24 -2.34 -3.27 -14.58
CA LEU A 24 -3.71 -2.85 -14.90
C LEU A 24 -4.73 -3.96 -14.62
N GLU A 25 -4.37 -5.21 -14.92
CA GLU A 25 -5.19 -6.37 -14.63
C GLU A 25 -5.33 -6.59 -13.12
N ALA A 26 -4.23 -6.45 -12.37
CA ALA A 26 -4.25 -6.52 -10.92
C ALA A 26 -5.11 -5.39 -10.31
N ARG A 27 -4.98 -4.16 -10.82
CA ARG A 27 -5.79 -3.02 -10.39
C ARG A 27 -7.28 -3.28 -10.52
N ALA A 28 -7.72 -3.79 -11.68
CA ALA A 28 -9.14 -4.11 -11.90
C ALA A 28 -9.67 -5.12 -10.87
N ILE A 29 -8.86 -6.11 -10.48
CA ILE A 29 -9.23 -7.07 -9.44
C ILE A 29 -9.31 -6.40 -8.07
N TYR A 30 -8.33 -5.57 -7.69
CA TYR A 30 -8.37 -4.85 -6.42
C TYR A 30 -9.59 -3.92 -6.33
N GLU A 31 -9.92 -3.18 -7.40
CA GLU A 31 -11.10 -2.32 -7.46
C GLU A 31 -12.39 -3.12 -7.26
N ALA A 32 -12.50 -4.30 -7.88
CA ALA A 32 -13.64 -5.20 -7.70
C ALA A 32 -13.74 -5.68 -6.23
N LEU A 33 -12.62 -6.08 -5.62
CA LEU A 33 -12.57 -6.52 -4.23
C LEU A 33 -12.95 -5.40 -3.26
N VAL A 34 -12.42 -4.19 -3.46
CA VAL A 34 -12.76 -3.01 -2.65
C VAL A 34 -14.23 -2.61 -2.83
N THR A 35 -14.81 -2.80 -4.01
CA THR A 35 -16.24 -2.56 -4.25
C THR A 35 -17.11 -3.55 -3.47
N LEU A 36 -16.70 -4.82 -3.41
CA LEU A 36 -17.41 -5.86 -2.68
C LEU A 36 -17.24 -5.75 -1.16
N ASN A 37 -16.04 -5.40 -0.70
CA ASN A 37 -15.70 -5.21 0.69
C ASN A 37 -14.82 -3.95 0.86
N PRO A 38 -15.44 -2.77 1.09
CA PRO A 38 -14.71 -1.50 1.20
C PRO A 38 -13.72 -1.43 2.36
N VAL A 39 -13.79 -2.34 3.34
CA VAL A 39 -12.91 -2.37 4.51
C VAL A 39 -11.85 -3.48 4.44
N GLN A 40 -11.72 -4.17 3.29
CA GLN A 40 -10.66 -5.17 3.10
C GLN A 40 -9.30 -4.48 2.91
N ILE A 41 -8.57 -4.30 4.02
CA ILE A 41 -7.29 -3.59 4.09
C ILE A 41 -6.30 -4.07 3.02
N SER A 42 -6.13 -5.39 2.85
CA SER A 42 -5.17 -5.95 1.90
C SER A 42 -5.50 -5.61 0.44
N ALA A 43 -6.78 -5.55 0.06
CA ALA A 43 -7.19 -5.12 -1.27
C ALA A 43 -6.98 -3.62 -1.47
N CYS A 44 -7.22 -2.80 -0.44
CA CYS A 44 -6.94 -1.36 -0.48
C CYS A 44 -5.44 -1.06 -0.63
N ILE A 45 -4.58 -1.78 0.10
CA ILE A 45 -3.12 -1.65 -0.01
C ILE A 45 -2.65 -2.08 -1.39
N GLY A 46 -3.17 -3.20 -1.93
CA GLY A 46 -2.89 -3.63 -3.31
C GLY A 46 -3.31 -2.60 -4.36
N LEU A 47 -4.51 -2.01 -4.20
CA LEU A 47 -4.99 -0.93 -5.07
C LEU A 47 -4.04 0.28 -5.03
N ALA A 48 -3.67 0.75 -3.84
CA ALA A 48 -2.72 1.85 -3.69
C ALA A 48 -1.37 1.51 -4.33
N PHE A 49 -0.84 0.31 -4.10
CA PHE A 49 0.41 -0.13 -4.69
C PHE A 49 0.35 -0.11 -6.22
N SER A 50 -0.78 -0.54 -6.81
CA SER A 50 -0.98 -0.49 -8.26
C SER A 50 -0.95 0.93 -8.83
N HIS A 51 -1.40 1.94 -8.07
CA HIS A 51 -1.26 3.35 -8.45
C HIS A 51 0.19 3.82 -8.31
N ILE A 52 0.85 3.49 -7.20
CA ILE A 52 2.23 3.89 -6.92
C ILE A 52 3.19 3.38 -8.01
N VAL A 53 3.11 2.11 -8.40
CA VAL A 53 3.99 1.54 -9.44
C VAL A 53 3.68 2.06 -10.84
N SER A 54 2.52 2.70 -11.03
CA SER A 54 2.16 3.44 -12.25
C SER A 54 2.50 4.93 -12.18
N ASN A 55 3.25 5.38 -11.16
CA ASN A 55 3.57 6.79 -10.89
C ASN A 55 2.34 7.69 -10.62
N GLU A 56 1.20 7.10 -10.26
CA GLU A 56 -0.03 7.80 -9.89
C GLU A 56 -0.05 8.07 -8.38
N PHE A 57 0.98 8.76 -7.89
CA PHE A 57 1.25 8.88 -6.45
C PHE A 57 0.11 9.53 -5.67
N ALA A 58 -0.56 10.53 -6.23
CA ALA A 58 -1.69 11.20 -5.59
C ALA A 58 -2.84 10.22 -5.29
N GLU A 59 -3.16 9.33 -6.23
CA GLU A 59 -4.21 8.32 -6.03
C GLU A 59 -3.77 7.23 -5.06
N GLY A 60 -2.50 6.79 -5.14
CA GLY A 60 -1.93 5.85 -4.19
C GLY A 60 -2.00 6.36 -2.75
N GLU A 61 -1.58 7.61 -2.52
CA GLU A 61 -1.69 8.29 -1.23
C GLU A 61 -3.15 8.41 -0.78
N ARG A 62 -4.04 8.86 -1.67
CA ARG A 62 -5.46 9.02 -1.35
C ARG A 62 -6.09 7.71 -0.90
N VAL A 63 -5.82 6.60 -1.60
CA VAL A 63 -6.32 5.28 -1.23
C VAL A 63 -5.82 4.86 0.15
N LEU A 64 -4.52 4.99 0.43
CA LEU A 64 -3.95 4.62 1.73
C LEU A 64 -4.56 5.43 2.88
N ARG A 65 -4.67 6.75 2.70
CA ARG A 65 -5.22 7.64 3.74
C ARG A 65 -6.71 7.41 3.95
N GLU A 66 -7.50 7.42 2.89
CA GLU A 66 -8.96 7.38 2.98
C GLU A 66 -9.51 5.99 3.28
N LYS A 67 -8.91 4.94 2.71
CA LYS A 67 -9.46 3.58 2.80
C LYS A 67 -8.82 2.71 3.89
N VAL A 68 -7.61 3.06 4.35
CA VAL A 68 -6.93 2.28 5.40
C VAL A 68 -6.71 3.12 6.65
N LEU A 69 -5.87 4.15 6.57
CA LEU A 69 -5.40 4.89 7.75
C LEU A 69 -6.49 5.72 8.43
N ALA A 70 -7.57 6.09 7.73
CA ALA A 70 -8.72 6.75 8.34
C ALA A 70 -9.44 5.87 9.38
N THR A 71 -9.37 4.54 9.24
CA THR A 71 -10.03 3.58 10.15
C THR A 71 -9.03 2.76 10.96
N HIS A 72 -7.82 2.57 10.44
CA HIS A 72 -6.72 1.86 11.07
C HIS A 72 -5.47 2.75 11.09
N PRO A 73 -5.42 3.80 11.94
CA PRO A 73 -4.34 4.80 11.92
C PRO A 73 -2.94 4.24 12.24
N HIS A 74 -2.88 3.04 12.80
CA HIS A 74 -1.65 2.35 13.18
C HIS A 74 -1.37 1.12 12.32
N ASP A 75 -2.01 0.98 11.16
CA ASP A 75 -1.69 -0.08 10.21
C ASP A 75 -0.26 0.12 9.66
N GLU A 76 0.67 -0.74 10.11
CA GLU A 76 2.09 -0.60 9.79
C GLU A 76 2.34 -0.73 8.29
N GLU A 77 1.62 -1.62 7.58
CA GLU A 77 1.85 -1.86 6.17
C GLU A 77 1.39 -0.67 5.32
N ALA A 78 0.23 -0.10 5.62
CA ALA A 78 -0.24 1.12 4.96
C ALA A 78 0.68 2.32 5.27
N GLY A 79 1.20 2.43 6.49
CA GLY A 79 2.18 3.46 6.85
C GLY A 79 3.49 3.34 6.05
N ILE A 80 4.03 2.12 5.93
CA ILE A 80 5.21 1.85 5.09
C ILE A 80 4.94 2.19 3.62
N MET A 81 3.80 1.75 3.09
CA MET A 81 3.44 2.00 1.69
C MET A 81 3.25 3.49 1.41
N LEU A 82 2.72 4.24 2.38
CA LEU A 82 2.59 5.69 2.27
C LEU A 82 3.97 6.37 2.29
N GLY A 83 4.87 5.92 3.16
CA GLY A 83 6.26 6.39 3.17
C GLY A 83 6.96 6.15 1.83
N LEU A 84 6.85 4.95 1.27
CA LEU A 84 7.36 4.62 -0.07
C LEU A 84 6.74 5.52 -1.15
N CYS A 85 5.42 5.73 -1.12
CA CYS A 85 4.72 6.62 -2.04
C CYS A 85 5.29 8.05 -2.01
N GLN A 86 5.54 8.59 -0.81
CA GLN A 86 6.12 9.92 -0.65
C GLN A 86 7.57 10.01 -1.15
N ILE A 87 8.38 8.98 -0.93
CA ILE A 87 9.76 8.93 -1.50
C ILE A 87 9.71 9.00 -3.02
N LEU A 88 8.88 8.16 -3.64
CA LEU A 88 8.76 8.09 -5.10
C LEU A 88 8.15 9.37 -5.70
N ALA A 89 7.27 10.03 -4.96
CA ALA A 89 6.72 11.34 -5.32
C ALA A 89 7.72 12.51 -5.13
N GLY A 90 8.90 12.26 -4.54
CA GLY A 90 9.92 13.27 -4.24
C GLY A 90 9.71 14.03 -2.93
N ASN A 91 8.69 13.69 -2.15
CA ASN A 91 8.32 14.32 -0.88
C ASN A 91 9.09 13.71 0.30
N LYS A 92 10.41 13.71 0.22
CA LYS A 92 11.29 13.02 1.19
C LYS A 92 11.08 13.43 2.65
N ALA A 93 10.81 14.72 2.92
CA ALA A 93 10.54 15.21 4.27
C ALA A 93 9.29 14.56 4.88
N VAL A 94 8.19 14.50 4.10
CA VAL A 94 6.94 13.84 4.53
C VAL A 94 7.16 12.35 4.73
N ALA A 95 7.94 11.71 3.86
CA ALA A 95 8.29 10.30 4.03
C ALA A 95 9.02 10.04 5.36
N GLN A 96 9.96 10.92 5.74
CA GLN A 96 10.71 10.80 7.00
C GLN A 96 9.77 10.88 8.21
N GLU A 97 8.88 11.87 8.25
CA GLU A 97 7.90 12.03 9.33
C GLU A 97 7.03 10.77 9.53
N ILE A 98 6.67 10.10 8.43
CA ILE A 98 5.83 8.89 8.45
C ILE A 98 6.63 7.66 8.89
N LEU A 99 7.86 7.51 8.38
CA LEU A 99 8.65 6.29 8.53
C LEU A 99 9.44 6.25 9.85
N GLU A 100 9.79 7.39 10.44
CA GLU A 100 10.52 7.48 11.72
C GLU A 100 9.86 6.71 12.87
N PRO A 101 8.56 6.88 13.19
CA PRO A 101 7.93 6.10 14.24
C PRO A 101 7.89 4.60 13.92
N LEU A 102 7.72 4.22 12.65
CA LEU A 102 7.69 2.82 12.23
C LEU A 102 9.06 2.14 12.34
N ALA A 103 10.14 2.87 12.09
CA ALA A 103 11.52 2.37 12.21
C ALA A 103 11.95 2.06 13.66
N GLN A 104 11.26 2.65 14.64
CA GLN A 104 11.48 2.41 16.07
C GLN A 104 10.73 1.18 16.59
N ALA A 105 9.79 0.63 15.82
CA ALA A 105 9.06 -0.58 16.18
C ALA A 105 9.96 -1.85 16.09
N LYS A 106 9.39 -3.01 16.42
CA LYS A 106 10.07 -4.30 16.33
C LYS A 106 9.53 -5.12 15.16
N GLY A 107 10.40 -5.84 14.47
CA GLY A 107 10.02 -6.77 13.39
C GLY A 107 10.36 -6.27 11.99
N ASN A 108 9.94 -7.03 10.98
CA ASN A 108 10.35 -6.84 9.58
C ASN A 108 9.89 -5.51 8.99
N ARG A 109 8.73 -4.99 9.42
CA ARG A 109 8.23 -3.68 8.97
C ARG A 109 9.11 -2.53 9.45
N ALA A 110 9.65 -2.62 10.67
CA ALA A 110 10.59 -1.63 11.18
C ALA A 110 11.92 -1.64 10.44
N GLU A 111 12.40 -2.82 10.01
CA GLU A 111 13.60 -2.92 9.17
C GLU A 111 13.38 -2.28 7.80
N LEU A 112 12.24 -2.56 7.16
CA LEU A 112 11.87 -1.92 5.90
C LEU A 112 11.73 -0.39 6.05
N ALA A 113 11.15 0.09 7.15
CA ALA A 113 11.07 1.53 7.43
C ALA A 113 12.47 2.17 7.50
N ARG A 114 13.43 1.51 8.15
CA ARG A 114 14.81 2.00 8.24
C ARG A 114 15.47 2.09 6.86
N THR A 115 15.31 1.06 6.03
CA THR A 115 15.84 1.07 4.66
C THR A 115 15.24 2.21 3.83
N LEU A 116 13.93 2.44 3.93
CA LEU A 116 13.26 3.53 3.22
C LEU A 116 13.70 4.92 3.75
N LEU A 117 13.95 5.06 5.07
CA LEU A 117 14.48 6.29 5.64
C LEU A 117 15.88 6.63 5.13
N GLU A 118 16.73 5.62 4.92
CA GLU A 118 18.06 5.81 4.32
C GLU A 118 17.91 6.36 2.89
N GLN A 119 17.03 5.78 2.08
CA GLN A 119 16.73 6.27 0.72
C GLN A 119 16.14 7.69 0.69
N ALA A 120 15.38 8.07 1.72
CA ALA A 120 14.82 9.41 1.84
C ALA A 120 15.87 10.47 2.24
N ARG A 121 17.09 10.08 2.64
CA ARG A 121 18.17 10.98 3.08
C ARG A 121 19.25 11.19 2.03
N GLU A 122 19.41 10.27 1.09
CA GLU A 122 20.24 10.42 -0.12
C GLU A 122 19.65 11.47 -1.07
#